data_AF-A0A812SEU7-F1
#
_entry.id   AF-A0A812SEU7-F1
#
_cell.length_a   1.000
_cell.length_b   1.000
_cell.length_c   1.000
_cell.angle_alpha   90.00
_cell.angle_beta   90.00
_cell.angle_gamma   90.00
#
_symmetry.space_group_name_H-M   'P 1'
#
loop_
_entity.id
_entity.type
_entity.pdbx_description
1 polymer ?
#
loop_
_entity_poly.entity_id
_entity_poly.type
_entity_poly.pdbx_seq_one_letter_code
_entity_poly.pdbx_strand_id
1 'polypeptide(L)'
;MRKPWPEQQCRPDLGLQQGPRHGRHCHAQSYESGFAQNEHWTGCFGGIKNFSAKLSPEEDQYDDQGYATNRHWVSGPNMIFKHIVEAMFTGAFAGEYDSFFWMEMDAVPVMANWLDKFVEEAAEMPAMNMAIRGSPYYGANWLMFSHMMPSYLLNHINGNAIYNLQHPWTKFLFDTFTAEGNANLMEEMAFDTAYSAITAAAMEGSNSMLAAAWAASNGTAMTYSSDTELIRNFANTLLNSSHEIGGYIRHGSRKNVFESLAGDMVTLGVLGLDGENDRMLSSMSTNHPFKKVLMLTHYPVTMSTQTIEAPGGDVTLTIEKADQGPLMHMCEVADKVTTPWFALASNLHHINAPVSVLMSMGEPVMPYVLATSPYCTSRPDCKAALDQAEELFGISLNYHHDLNEVLFKTSDVTSFCAAWMTAAGNRTVETCDLVFGPTADDFVAWKFAMGMNITGVPRDKTRYGWRPWTTLWAPMPVDERSCSTPVYGETEYMESLAFISNCSLYVENASACDADAMCHWKPMFETGICAMQSTGTNMVVNVTVPPAATTEEPTDELLSNAYGTVSVFGTVLALCRAIA
;
A
#
# COMPACT_ATOMS: atom_id res chain seq x y z
N MET A 1 -27.54 -18.40 -7.12
CA MET A 1 -27.33 -17.62 -8.37
C MET A 1 -27.68 -16.17 -8.08
N ARG A 2 -26.70 -15.35 -7.67
CA ARG A 2 -26.89 -13.93 -7.32
C ARG A 2 -26.44 -13.08 -8.52
N LYS A 3 -27.31 -12.21 -8.99
CA LYS A 3 -27.02 -11.24 -10.05
C LYS A 3 -26.00 -10.20 -9.53
N PRO A 4 -25.05 -9.74 -10.36
CA PRO A 4 -24.17 -8.63 -10.01
C PRO A 4 -24.94 -7.31 -9.94
N TRP A 5 -24.44 -6.37 -9.12
CA TRP A 5 -24.89 -4.98 -9.04
C TRP A 5 -24.94 -4.32 -10.42
N PRO A 6 -25.89 -3.40 -10.69
CA PRO A 6 -25.86 -2.61 -11.91
C PRO A 6 -24.75 -1.56 -11.82
N GLU A 7 -23.78 -1.63 -12.73
CA GLU A 7 -22.93 -0.50 -13.11
C GLU A 7 -23.81 0.65 -13.58
N GLN A 8 -23.80 1.79 -12.88
CA GLN A 8 -24.22 3.05 -13.47
C GLN A 8 -23.15 3.47 -14.48
N GLN A 9 -23.45 3.18 -15.75
CA GLN A 9 -22.70 3.64 -16.91
C GLN A 9 -22.85 5.15 -17.07
N CYS A 10 -21.80 5.90 -16.74
CA CYS A 10 -21.51 7.17 -17.40
C CYS A 10 -20.59 6.87 -18.59
N ARG A 11 -21.15 6.45 -19.73
CA ARG A 11 -20.40 6.43 -21.00
C ARG A 11 -20.41 7.83 -21.62
N PRO A 12 -19.29 8.27 -22.22
CA PRO A 12 -19.33 9.07 -23.43
C PRO A 12 -19.00 8.15 -24.63
N ASP A 13 -19.95 8.05 -25.56
CA ASP A 13 -19.67 7.50 -26.89
C ASP A 13 -18.62 8.35 -27.62
N LEU A 14 -17.89 7.63 -28.49
CA LEU A 14 -16.86 8.08 -29.41
C LEU A 14 -17.25 9.32 -30.23
N GLY A 15 -16.32 10.27 -30.36
CA GLY A 15 -16.42 11.36 -31.33
C GLY A 15 -15.28 12.37 -31.21
N LEU A 16 -14.34 12.32 -32.15
CA LEU A 16 -13.32 13.33 -32.41
C LEU A 16 -13.87 14.77 -32.31
N GLN A 17 -13.28 15.61 -31.47
CA GLN A 17 -12.70 16.92 -31.82
C GLN A 17 -12.19 17.66 -30.57
N GLN A 18 -11.01 18.24 -30.70
CA GLN A 18 -10.33 19.07 -29.71
C GLN A 18 -11.11 20.38 -29.47
N GLY A 19 -11.31 20.75 -28.19
CA GLY A 19 -11.86 22.04 -27.76
C GLY A 19 -11.79 22.19 -26.23
N PRO A 20 -11.70 23.42 -25.67
CA PRO A 20 -11.24 23.66 -24.31
C PRO A 20 -12.26 23.24 -23.24
N ARG A 21 -11.75 22.65 -22.16
CA ARG A 21 -12.53 22.11 -21.02
C ARG A 21 -13.29 23.24 -20.30
N HIS A 22 -14.60 23.32 -20.49
CA HIS A 22 -15.49 24.00 -19.54
C HIS A 22 -15.97 23.00 -18.49
N GLY A 23 -15.78 23.36 -17.22
CA GLY A 23 -16.18 22.56 -16.06
C GLY A 23 -17.67 22.25 -16.07
N ARG A 24 -18.02 20.97 -15.93
CA ARG A 24 -19.41 20.55 -15.70
C ARG A 24 -19.68 20.59 -14.21
N HIS A 25 -20.71 21.31 -13.77
CA HIS A 25 -21.27 21.20 -12.42
C HIS A 25 -22.21 19.98 -12.36
N CYS A 26 -21.98 19.06 -11.43
CA CYS A 26 -23.01 18.09 -11.04
C CYS A 26 -23.80 18.73 -9.90
N HIS A 27 -25.09 19.00 -10.11
CA HIS A 27 -25.97 19.56 -9.07
C HIS A 27 -26.27 18.49 -8.00
N ALA A 28 -26.05 18.82 -6.72
CA ALA A 28 -26.42 17.99 -5.57
C ALA A 28 -27.92 17.58 -5.53
N GLN A 29 -28.78 18.28 -6.28
CA GLN A 29 -30.22 17.98 -6.40
C GLN A 29 -30.54 16.60 -7.01
N SER A 30 -29.59 15.91 -7.66
CA SER A 30 -29.85 14.58 -8.25
C SER A 30 -29.67 13.39 -7.30
N TYR A 31 -29.09 13.56 -6.11
CA TYR A 31 -28.88 12.46 -5.17
C TYR A 31 -30.13 12.12 -4.35
N GLU A 32 -30.84 13.13 -3.86
CA GLU A 32 -32.08 12.94 -3.08
C GLU A 32 -33.20 12.26 -3.90
N SER A 33 -33.25 12.54 -5.21
CA SER A 33 -34.22 11.93 -6.12
C SER A 33 -33.89 10.47 -6.48
N GLY A 34 -32.61 10.10 -6.53
CA GLY A 34 -32.18 8.70 -6.67
C GLY A 34 -32.36 7.89 -5.38
N PHE A 35 -32.24 8.54 -4.21
CA PHE A 35 -32.42 7.94 -2.89
C PHE A 35 -33.85 7.44 -2.66
N ALA A 36 -34.85 8.24 -3.02
CA ALA A 36 -36.26 7.86 -2.89
C ALA A 36 -36.68 6.66 -3.77
N GLN A 37 -35.87 6.27 -4.76
CA GLN A 37 -36.22 5.22 -5.74
C GLN A 37 -35.70 3.82 -5.38
N ASN A 38 -34.92 3.65 -4.32
CA ASN A 38 -34.30 2.37 -3.97
C ASN A 38 -34.72 1.87 -2.58
N GLU A 39 -35.96 1.38 -2.46
CA GLU A 39 -36.63 0.99 -1.20
C GLU A 39 -35.91 -0.07 -0.36
N HIS A 40 -34.90 -0.76 -0.90
CA HIS A 40 -34.28 -1.91 -0.23
C HIS A 40 -33.26 -1.56 0.86
N TRP A 41 -32.50 -0.49 0.70
CA TRP A 41 -31.46 -0.10 1.68
C TRP A 41 -31.82 1.15 2.46
N THR A 42 -32.65 2.03 1.90
CA THR A 42 -33.08 3.28 2.55
C THR A 42 -33.96 3.01 3.77
N GLY A 43 -34.70 1.90 3.77
CA GLY A 43 -35.46 1.43 4.93
C GLY A 43 -34.61 1.00 6.13
N CYS A 44 -33.29 0.84 5.96
CA CYS A 44 -32.37 0.55 7.08
C CYS A 44 -32.01 1.80 7.90
N PHE A 45 -32.35 3.01 7.43
CA PHE A 45 -31.97 4.26 8.06
C PHE A 45 -33.21 5.02 8.54
N GLY A 46 -33.17 5.55 9.77
CA GLY A 46 -34.22 6.42 10.29
C GLY A 46 -34.30 7.78 9.58
N GLY A 47 -33.20 8.18 8.93
CA GLY A 47 -33.11 9.37 8.09
C GLY A 47 -31.72 9.50 7.49
N ILE A 48 -31.61 10.22 6.37
CA ILE A 48 -30.33 10.59 5.76
C ILE A 48 -30.27 12.10 5.66
N LYS A 49 -29.17 12.67 6.15
CA LYS A 49 -28.90 14.10 6.08
C LYS A 49 -27.75 14.32 5.11
N ASN A 50 -27.96 15.17 4.11
CA ASN A 50 -26.89 15.59 3.21
C ASN A 50 -26.11 16.74 3.86
N PHE A 51 -24.79 16.65 3.83
CA PHE A 51 -23.90 17.70 4.32
C PHE A 51 -22.86 18.03 3.25
N SER A 52 -22.63 19.33 3.04
CA SER A 52 -21.59 19.83 2.14
C SER A 52 -20.78 20.89 2.87
N ALA A 53 -19.46 20.71 2.86
CA ALA A 53 -18.51 21.67 3.40
C ALA A 53 -18.45 22.99 2.58
N LYS A 54 -18.99 23.00 1.35
CA LYS A 54 -19.03 24.17 0.44
C LYS A 54 -17.65 24.82 0.23
N LEU A 55 -16.60 24.00 0.14
CA LEU A 55 -15.24 24.46 -0.11
C LEU A 55 -15.15 25.19 -1.46
N SER A 56 -14.34 26.24 -1.50
CA SER A 56 -13.90 26.85 -2.75
C SER A 56 -12.98 25.90 -3.53
N PRO A 57 -12.80 26.07 -4.86
CA PRO A 57 -11.85 25.27 -5.63
C PRO A 57 -10.40 25.33 -5.09
N GLU A 58 -10.04 26.44 -4.46
CA GLU A 58 -8.73 26.63 -3.85
C GLU A 58 -8.57 25.85 -2.53
N GLU A 59 -9.66 25.61 -1.81
CA GLU A 59 -9.73 24.81 -0.58
C GLU A 59 -9.97 23.33 -0.86
N ASP A 60 -10.72 22.99 -1.92
CA ASP A 60 -11.01 21.62 -2.36
C ASP A 60 -9.82 21.01 -3.12
N GLN A 61 -8.64 21.07 -2.51
CA GLN A 61 -7.43 20.45 -3.05
C GLN A 61 -7.27 19.06 -2.47
N TYR A 62 -7.37 18.08 -3.37
CA TYR A 62 -6.88 16.73 -3.14
C TYR A 62 -6.02 16.33 -4.33
N ASP A 63 -4.72 16.28 -4.11
CA ASP A 63 -3.75 15.83 -5.10
C ASP A 63 -3.14 14.51 -4.62
N ASP A 64 -3.73 13.40 -5.07
CA ASP A 64 -3.27 12.05 -4.73
C ASP A 64 -1.85 11.74 -5.28
N GLN A 65 -1.32 12.59 -6.15
CA GLN A 65 0.04 12.53 -6.69
C GLN A 65 0.97 13.60 -6.09
N GLY A 66 0.38 14.58 -5.40
CA GLY A 66 1.06 15.75 -4.85
C GLY A 66 1.72 15.50 -3.51
N TYR A 67 1.50 14.37 -2.83
CA TYR A 67 2.08 14.14 -1.50
C TYR A 67 3.62 14.31 -1.46
N ALA A 68 4.30 14.06 -2.58
CA ALA A 68 5.75 14.21 -2.71
C ALA A 68 6.22 15.63 -3.09
N THR A 69 5.35 16.48 -3.64
CA THR A 69 5.74 17.75 -4.29
C THR A 69 4.91 18.96 -3.87
N ASN A 70 3.69 18.73 -3.41
CA ASN A 70 2.74 19.71 -2.89
C ASN A 70 2.56 19.51 -1.39
N ARG A 71 3.09 20.44 -0.59
CA ARG A 71 2.97 20.41 0.87
C ARG A 71 1.51 20.49 1.35
N HIS A 72 0.58 20.98 0.52
CA HIS A 72 -0.82 21.21 0.86
C HIS A 72 -1.78 20.11 0.39
N TRP A 73 -1.26 18.94 0.00
CA TRP A 73 -2.01 17.86 -0.66
C TRP A 73 -3.20 17.30 0.15
N VAL A 74 -3.23 17.51 1.48
CA VAL A 74 -4.30 17.06 2.40
C VAL A 74 -5.29 18.16 2.82
N SER A 75 -5.08 19.40 2.38
CA SER A 75 -5.86 20.55 2.86
C SER A 75 -7.37 20.38 2.63
N GLY A 76 -7.80 19.92 1.45
CA GLY A 76 -9.21 19.67 1.13
C GLY A 76 -9.87 18.63 2.04
N PRO A 77 -9.36 17.39 2.12
CA PRO A 77 -9.87 16.37 3.05
C PRO A 77 -9.94 16.87 4.50
N ASN A 78 -8.90 17.56 4.98
CA ASN A 78 -8.87 18.10 6.33
C ASN A 78 -9.95 19.17 6.55
N MET A 79 -10.21 20.03 5.56
CA MET A 79 -11.27 21.04 5.64
C MET A 79 -12.67 20.40 5.66
N ILE A 80 -12.89 19.32 4.91
CA ILE A 80 -14.15 18.56 4.95
C ILE A 80 -14.35 17.94 6.34
N PHE A 81 -13.32 17.29 6.87
CA PHE A 81 -13.33 16.74 8.22
C PHE A 81 -13.64 17.82 9.25
N LYS A 82 -12.95 18.97 9.17
CA LYS A 82 -13.19 20.13 10.03
C LYS A 82 -14.66 20.53 10.03
N HIS A 83 -15.24 20.81 8.86
CA HIS A 83 -16.62 21.29 8.79
C HIS A 83 -17.66 20.27 9.29
N ILE A 84 -17.42 18.97 9.07
CA ILE A 84 -18.29 17.92 9.60
C ILE A 84 -18.21 17.90 11.13
N VAL A 85 -17.00 17.96 11.69
CA VAL A 85 -16.81 17.91 13.15
C VAL A 85 -17.30 19.19 13.84
N GLU A 86 -17.15 20.37 13.21
CA GLU A 86 -17.80 21.61 13.64
C GLU A 86 -19.32 21.46 13.70
N ALA A 87 -19.93 20.88 12.65
CA ALA A 87 -21.37 20.66 12.62
C ALA A 87 -21.84 19.74 13.75
N MET A 88 -21.03 18.76 14.15
CA MET A 88 -21.31 17.82 15.25
C MET A 88 -21.12 18.43 16.64
N PHE A 89 -20.09 19.27 16.86
CA PHE A 89 -19.83 19.85 18.18
C PHE A 89 -20.60 21.14 18.45
N THR A 90 -20.68 22.04 17.47
CA THR A 90 -21.17 23.41 17.68
C THR A 90 -22.21 23.86 16.66
N GLY A 91 -22.40 23.11 15.59
CA GLY A 91 -23.28 23.48 14.48
C GLY A 91 -24.62 22.73 14.46
N ALA A 92 -25.05 22.38 13.25
CA ALA A 92 -26.40 21.90 12.96
C ALA A 92 -26.80 20.58 13.65
N PHE A 93 -25.84 19.85 14.22
CA PHE A 93 -26.04 18.56 14.87
C PHE A 93 -25.56 18.54 16.33
N ALA A 94 -25.27 19.72 16.90
CA ALA A 94 -24.76 19.83 18.26
C ALA A 94 -25.71 19.18 19.27
N GLY A 95 -25.17 18.23 20.05
CA GLY A 95 -25.92 17.50 21.07
C GLY A 95 -26.90 16.45 20.54
N GLU A 96 -26.98 16.23 19.22
CA GLU A 96 -27.86 15.20 18.64
C GLU A 96 -27.24 13.79 18.71
N TYR A 97 -25.91 13.70 18.74
CA TYR A 97 -25.18 12.44 18.58
C TYR A 97 -24.12 12.27 19.67
N ASP A 98 -24.01 11.06 20.22
CA ASP A 98 -22.95 10.69 21.16
C ASP A 98 -21.64 10.33 20.45
N SER A 99 -21.73 9.83 19.23
CA SER A 99 -20.60 9.40 18.42
C SER A 99 -20.95 9.45 16.93
N PHE A 100 -19.92 9.55 16.08
CA PHE A 100 -20.07 9.37 14.65
C PHE A 100 -18.97 8.48 14.10
N PHE A 101 -19.26 7.77 13.01
CA PHE A 101 -18.27 7.00 12.25
C PHE A 101 -17.90 7.77 10.99
N TRP A 102 -16.61 8.08 10.84
CA TRP A 102 -16.07 8.61 9.60
C TRP A 102 -15.73 7.47 8.66
N MET A 103 -16.23 7.52 7.43
CA MET A 103 -15.92 6.54 6.39
C MET A 103 -15.43 7.27 5.14
N GLU A 104 -14.17 7.02 4.80
CA GLU A 104 -13.53 7.54 3.60
C GLU A 104 -14.09 6.86 2.34
N MET A 105 -13.96 7.52 1.20
CA MET A 105 -14.57 7.07 -0.06
C MET A 105 -13.99 5.78 -0.63
N ASP A 106 -12.75 5.48 -0.26
CA ASP A 106 -12.04 4.28 -0.68
C ASP A 106 -12.15 3.14 0.34
N ALA A 107 -12.98 3.32 1.37
CA ALA A 107 -13.44 2.26 2.25
C ALA A 107 -14.69 1.58 1.67
N VAL A 108 -14.76 0.25 1.80
CA VAL A 108 -15.84 -0.56 1.22
C VAL A 108 -16.35 -1.55 2.27
N PRO A 109 -17.67 -1.61 2.54
CA PRO A 109 -18.23 -2.68 3.35
C PRO A 109 -18.17 -4.01 2.62
N VAL A 110 -17.64 -5.04 3.27
CA VAL A 110 -17.38 -6.36 2.68
C VAL A 110 -18.15 -7.49 3.36
N MET A 111 -18.75 -7.21 4.53
CA MET A 111 -19.65 -8.12 5.23
C MET A 111 -21.02 -7.49 5.49
N ALA A 112 -22.05 -8.34 5.60
CA ALA A 112 -23.39 -7.92 5.96
C ALA A 112 -23.44 -7.44 7.42
N ASN A 113 -24.41 -6.59 7.75
CA ASN A 113 -24.66 -6.06 9.11
C ASN A 113 -23.45 -5.32 9.70
N TRP A 114 -22.59 -4.76 8.85
CA TRP A 114 -21.41 -4.02 9.29
C TRP A 114 -21.78 -2.83 10.18
N LEU A 115 -22.83 -2.08 9.84
CA LEU A 115 -23.31 -0.94 10.65
C LEU A 115 -23.70 -1.35 12.06
N ASP A 116 -24.39 -2.49 12.23
CA ASP A 116 -24.80 -2.97 13.55
C ASP A 116 -23.57 -3.21 14.45
N LYS A 117 -22.45 -3.67 13.88
CA LYS A 117 -21.20 -3.85 14.61
C LYS A 117 -20.55 -2.55 15.04
N PHE A 118 -20.60 -1.51 14.21
CA PHE A 118 -20.14 -0.18 14.63
C PHE A 118 -21.02 0.39 15.74
N VAL A 119 -22.34 0.14 15.71
CA VAL A 119 -23.25 0.56 16.77
C VAL A 119 -22.90 -0.13 18.10
N GLU A 120 -22.63 -1.43 18.07
CA GLU A 120 -22.15 -2.18 19.23
C GLU A 120 -20.84 -1.59 19.78
N GLU A 121 -19.81 -1.39 18.94
CA GLU A 121 -18.51 -0.87 19.40
C GLU A 121 -18.60 0.55 19.98
N ALA A 122 -19.38 1.44 19.38
CA ALA A 122 -19.54 2.80 19.89
C ALA A 122 -20.29 2.85 21.22
N ALA A 123 -21.27 1.97 21.45
CA ALA A 123 -21.98 1.89 22.71
C ALA A 123 -21.05 1.51 23.89
N GLU A 124 -19.97 0.78 23.60
CA GLU A 124 -18.97 0.37 24.60
C GLU A 124 -17.90 1.45 24.87
N MET A 125 -17.66 2.35 23.90
CA MET A 125 -16.59 3.36 23.99
C MET A 125 -16.63 4.21 25.28
N PRO A 126 -17.79 4.72 25.75
CA PRO A 126 -17.83 5.49 26.99
C PRO A 126 -17.40 4.67 28.22
N ALA A 127 -17.83 3.41 28.31
CA ALA A 127 -17.49 2.54 29.43
C ALA A 127 -15.99 2.18 29.45
N MET A 128 -15.35 2.17 28.28
CA MET A 128 -13.93 1.88 28.12
C MET A 128 -13.04 3.14 28.08
N ASN A 129 -13.62 4.32 28.31
CA ASN A 129 -12.92 5.61 28.25
C ASN A 129 -12.16 5.82 26.91
N MET A 130 -12.82 5.45 25.80
CA MET A 130 -12.30 5.58 24.45
C MET A 130 -12.78 6.89 23.82
N ALA A 131 -11.84 7.69 23.31
CA ALA A 131 -12.11 8.89 22.55
C ALA A 131 -12.31 8.58 21.07
N ILE A 132 -11.41 7.78 20.51
CA ILE A 132 -11.42 7.38 19.11
C ILE A 132 -11.07 5.90 19.01
N ARG A 133 -11.82 5.18 18.16
CA ARG A 133 -11.63 3.75 17.89
C ARG A 133 -11.57 3.53 16.38
N GLY A 134 -10.43 3.08 15.88
CA GLY A 134 -10.12 2.98 14.45
C GLY A 134 -9.17 1.84 14.17
N SER A 135 -8.70 1.69 12.93
CA SER A 135 -7.83 0.57 12.55
C SER A 135 -6.41 1.05 12.24
N PRO A 136 -5.37 0.37 12.76
CA PRO A 136 -3.98 0.62 12.38
C PRO A 136 -3.73 0.11 10.96
N TYR A 137 -2.61 0.53 10.37
CA TYR A 137 -2.22 0.07 9.04
C TYR A 137 -1.74 -1.40 9.03
N TYR A 138 -2.55 -2.27 8.41
CA TYR A 138 -2.27 -3.70 8.24
C TYR A 138 -1.55 -4.04 6.93
N GLY A 139 -1.37 -3.06 6.04
CA GLY A 139 -0.65 -3.26 4.79
C GLY A 139 0.87 -3.34 4.95
N ALA A 140 1.55 -3.47 3.81
CA ALA A 140 2.97 -3.79 3.73
C ALA A 140 3.85 -2.66 3.16
N ASN A 141 3.26 -1.61 2.57
CA ASN A 141 4.03 -0.64 1.78
C ASN A 141 5.09 0.12 2.59
N TRP A 142 4.82 0.36 3.88
CA TRP A 142 5.69 1.16 4.73
C TRP A 142 6.78 0.35 5.40
N LEU A 143 6.75 -0.98 5.30
CA LEU A 143 7.63 -1.85 6.09
C LEU A 143 9.11 -1.67 5.77
N MET A 144 9.46 -1.45 4.51
CA MET A 144 10.85 -1.22 4.10
C MET A 144 11.43 0.06 4.72
N PHE A 145 10.57 1.05 5.00
CA PHE A 145 10.99 2.37 5.47
C PHE A 145 10.56 2.65 6.90
N SER A 146 9.88 1.71 7.57
CA SER A 146 9.29 1.94 8.89
C SER A 146 10.31 2.40 9.92
N HIS A 147 11.55 1.92 9.81
CA HIS A 147 12.64 2.29 10.70
C HIS A 147 13.04 3.78 10.64
N MET A 148 12.76 4.43 9.51
CA MET A 148 12.99 5.87 9.26
C MET A 148 11.75 6.73 9.50
N MET A 149 10.59 6.11 9.71
CA MET A 149 9.32 6.82 9.87
C MET A 149 9.08 7.14 11.35
N PRO A 150 8.50 8.32 11.66
CA PRO A 150 8.08 8.65 13.01
C PRO A 150 7.06 7.64 13.56
N SER A 151 7.16 7.35 14.86
CA SER A 151 6.28 6.41 15.56
C SER A 151 4.80 6.75 15.42
N TYR A 152 4.44 8.05 15.49
CA TYR A 152 3.05 8.51 15.32
C TYR A 152 2.48 8.16 13.95
N LEU A 153 3.30 8.15 12.90
CA LEU A 153 2.89 7.80 11.55
C LEU A 153 2.69 6.30 11.42
N LEU A 154 3.52 5.48 12.07
CA LEU A 154 3.34 4.03 12.05
C LEU A 154 2.13 3.55 12.87
N ASN A 155 1.84 4.25 13.96
CA ASN A 155 0.85 3.85 14.96
C ASN A 155 -0.46 4.63 14.89
N HIS A 156 -0.63 5.54 13.92
CA HIS A 156 -1.90 6.23 13.76
C HIS A 156 -3.01 5.22 13.44
N ILE A 157 -4.15 5.41 14.09
CA ILE A 157 -5.42 4.88 13.59
C ILE A 157 -5.80 5.69 12.36
N ASN A 158 -6.29 5.01 11.32
CA ASN A 158 -6.68 5.71 10.09
C ASN A 158 -7.91 6.60 10.29
N GLY A 159 -8.17 7.47 9.32
CA GLY A 159 -9.36 8.32 9.28
C GLY A 159 -10.68 7.56 9.35
N ASN A 160 -10.72 6.28 8.98
CA ASN A 160 -11.91 5.43 9.12
C ASN A 160 -12.10 4.99 10.58
N ALA A 161 -12.65 5.87 11.42
CA ALA A 161 -12.77 5.64 12.85
C ALA A 161 -14.10 6.11 13.43
N ILE A 162 -14.45 5.55 14.59
CA ILE A 162 -15.54 6.03 15.45
C ILE A 162 -14.97 7.12 16.35
N TYR A 163 -15.63 8.27 16.37
CA TYR A 163 -15.29 9.41 17.22
C TYR A 163 -16.35 9.58 18.29
N ASN A 164 -15.95 9.47 19.56
CA ASN A 164 -16.82 9.71 20.71
C ASN A 164 -16.89 11.21 20.99
N LEU A 165 -18.02 11.83 20.65
CA LEU A 165 -18.27 13.26 20.81
C LEU A 165 -18.41 13.68 22.27
N GLN A 166 -18.71 12.73 23.17
CA GLN A 166 -18.82 12.98 24.61
C GLN A 166 -17.46 12.92 25.32
N HIS A 167 -16.41 12.40 24.67
CA HIS A 167 -15.10 12.28 25.30
C HIS A 167 -14.32 13.61 25.20
N PRO A 168 -13.82 14.17 26.33
CA PRO A 168 -13.14 15.46 26.33
C PRO A 168 -11.87 15.49 25.45
N TRP A 169 -11.16 14.36 25.35
CA TRP A 169 -10.01 14.23 24.46
C TRP A 169 -10.35 14.41 22.98
N THR A 170 -11.50 13.90 22.50
CA THR A 170 -11.92 14.06 21.09
C THR A 170 -12.08 15.53 20.75
N LYS A 171 -12.76 16.29 21.63
CA LYS A 171 -12.92 17.74 21.47
C LYS A 171 -11.58 18.48 21.55
N PHE A 172 -10.72 18.10 22.50
CA PHE A 172 -9.40 18.71 22.65
C PHE A 172 -8.52 18.54 21.39
N LEU A 173 -8.51 17.33 20.80
CA LEU A 173 -7.81 17.05 19.56
C LEU A 173 -8.32 17.93 18.42
N PHE A 174 -9.64 18.02 18.28
CA PHE A 174 -10.28 18.87 17.28
C PHE A 174 -9.91 20.35 17.46
N ASP A 175 -10.15 20.91 18.65
CA ASP A 175 -9.88 22.32 18.94
C ASP A 175 -8.40 22.67 18.74
N THR A 176 -7.49 21.75 19.10
CA THR A 176 -6.04 21.92 18.89
C THR A 176 -5.70 21.89 17.40
N PHE A 177 -6.20 20.90 16.65
CA PHE A 177 -5.92 20.76 15.22
C PHE A 177 -6.41 21.97 14.42
N THR A 178 -7.59 22.52 14.75
CA THR A 178 -8.18 23.65 14.02
C THR A 178 -7.80 25.02 14.55
N ALA A 179 -6.93 25.12 15.56
CA ALA A 179 -6.52 26.38 16.14
C ALA A 179 -5.79 27.26 15.11
N GLU A 180 -6.02 28.58 15.15
CA GLU A 180 -5.37 29.54 14.24
C GLU A 180 -3.83 29.44 14.28
N GLY A 181 -3.27 29.23 15.48
CA GLY A 181 -1.83 29.03 15.67
C GLY A 181 -1.27 27.72 15.10
N ASN A 182 -2.12 26.83 14.58
CA ASN A 182 -1.79 25.49 14.08
C ASN A 182 -2.20 25.29 12.61
N ALA A 183 -2.42 26.36 11.83
CA ALA A 183 -2.85 26.26 10.43
C ALA A 183 -1.98 25.32 9.57
N ASN A 184 -0.66 25.28 9.80
CA ASN A 184 0.24 24.37 9.08
C ASN A 184 -0.10 22.88 9.31
N LEU A 185 -0.64 22.49 10.47
CA LEU A 185 -1.08 21.11 10.71
C LEU A 185 -2.26 20.75 9.81
N MET A 186 -3.25 21.64 9.73
CA MET A 186 -4.42 21.49 8.85
C MET A 186 -4.05 21.42 7.38
N GLU A 187 -3.01 22.15 6.98
CA GLU A 187 -2.62 22.26 5.58
C GLU A 187 -1.72 21.09 5.12
N GLU A 188 -0.90 20.55 6.01
CA GLU A 188 0.23 19.70 5.61
C GLU A 188 0.21 18.28 6.18
N MET A 189 -0.60 18.02 7.19
CA MET A 189 -0.66 16.73 7.88
C MET A 189 -2.10 16.23 7.89
N ALA A 190 -2.33 14.98 7.44
CA ALA A 190 -3.65 14.38 7.50
C ALA A 190 -4.16 14.38 8.96
N PHE A 191 -5.43 14.74 9.18
CA PHE A 191 -5.97 14.96 10.52
C PHE A 191 -5.76 13.79 11.49
N ASP A 192 -5.85 12.55 11.00
CA ASP A 192 -5.64 11.30 11.74
C ASP A 192 -4.16 11.12 12.16
N THR A 193 -3.23 11.46 11.27
CA THR A 193 -1.79 11.50 11.60
C THR A 193 -1.48 12.62 12.60
N ALA A 194 -2.12 13.79 12.48
CA ALA A 194 -1.97 14.88 13.44
C ALA A 194 -2.50 14.51 14.83
N TYR A 195 -3.65 13.85 14.91
CA TYR A 195 -4.22 13.37 16.17
C TYR A 195 -3.31 12.33 16.83
N SER A 196 -2.70 11.46 16.03
CA SER A 196 -1.71 10.48 16.51
C SER A 196 -0.48 11.17 17.07
N ALA A 197 0.03 12.18 16.37
CA ALA A 197 1.21 12.92 16.79
C ALA A 197 0.96 13.75 18.08
N ILE A 198 -0.19 14.42 18.19
CA ILE A 198 -0.61 15.13 19.41
C ILE A 198 -0.76 14.16 20.58
N THR A 199 -1.41 13.01 20.36
CA THR A 199 -1.63 12.02 21.40
C THR A 199 -0.34 11.36 21.86
N ALA A 200 0.56 10.99 20.95
CA ALA A 200 1.88 10.46 21.28
C ALA A 200 2.67 11.45 22.14
N ALA A 201 2.71 12.74 21.76
CA ALA A 201 3.38 13.78 22.53
C ALA A 201 2.78 13.97 23.94
N ALA A 202 1.46 13.83 24.06
CA ALA A 202 0.76 13.89 25.35
C ALA A 202 1.11 12.70 26.26
N MET A 203 1.08 11.48 25.72
CA MET A 203 1.36 10.23 26.44
C MET A 203 2.82 10.14 26.90
N GLU A 204 3.75 10.59 26.06
CA GLU A 204 5.19 10.62 26.37
C GLU A 204 5.57 11.75 27.34
N GLY A 205 4.68 12.74 27.52
CA GLY A 205 4.97 13.93 28.30
C GLY A 205 5.98 14.87 27.65
N SER A 206 6.22 14.74 26.33
CA SER A 206 7.16 15.59 25.59
C SER A 206 6.66 17.03 25.43
N ASN A 207 5.36 17.24 25.60
CA ASN A 207 4.74 18.56 25.72
C ASN A 207 3.87 18.63 26.99
N SER A 208 4.21 19.52 27.91
CA SER A 208 3.56 19.61 29.22
C SER A 208 2.09 20.06 29.15
N MET A 209 1.72 20.88 28.18
CA MET A 209 0.34 21.31 27.98
C MET A 209 -0.53 20.16 27.46
N LEU A 210 0.00 19.39 26.50
CA LEU A 210 -0.68 18.20 25.99
C LEU A 210 -0.82 17.13 27.07
N ALA A 211 0.23 16.89 27.85
CA ALA A 211 0.21 15.94 28.96
C ALA A 211 -0.82 16.33 30.04
N ALA A 212 -0.94 17.63 30.34
CA ALA A 212 -1.96 18.13 31.27
C ALA A 212 -3.38 17.92 30.74
N ALA A 213 -3.62 18.18 29.45
CA ALA A 213 -4.92 17.94 28.82
C ALA A 213 -5.27 16.44 28.77
N TRP A 214 -4.29 15.59 28.48
CA TRP A 214 -4.45 14.13 28.50
C TRP A 214 -4.83 13.63 29.89
N ALA A 215 -4.12 14.07 30.93
CA ALA A 215 -4.46 13.76 32.31
C ALA A 215 -5.85 14.27 32.71
N ALA A 216 -6.23 15.48 32.30
CA ALA A 216 -7.56 16.04 32.55
C ALA A 216 -8.69 15.26 31.87
N SER A 217 -8.39 14.60 30.75
CA SER A 217 -9.32 13.69 30.06
C SER A 217 -9.37 12.27 30.64
N ASN A 218 -8.66 11.99 31.74
CA ASN A 218 -8.40 10.65 32.25
C ASN A 218 -7.79 9.71 31.19
N GLY A 219 -6.96 10.24 30.29
CA GLY A 219 -6.43 9.50 29.15
C GLY A 219 -5.65 8.26 29.55
N THR A 220 -5.90 7.16 28.85
CA THR A 220 -5.23 5.86 29.00
C THR A 220 -4.71 5.38 27.65
N ALA A 221 -3.90 4.32 27.61
CA ALA A 221 -3.46 3.74 26.34
C ALA A 221 -4.66 3.43 25.41
N MET A 222 -5.80 3.00 25.96
CA MET A 222 -7.00 2.68 25.17
C MET A 222 -7.74 3.91 24.64
N THR A 223 -7.45 5.12 25.13
CA THR A 223 -8.22 6.32 24.77
C THR A 223 -8.09 6.69 23.29
N TYR A 224 -6.94 6.40 22.65
CA TYR A 224 -6.70 6.68 21.22
C TYR A 224 -6.24 5.46 20.41
N SER A 225 -5.56 4.47 21.01
CA SER A 225 -5.01 3.33 20.27
C SER A 225 -5.88 2.08 20.33
N SER A 226 -7.21 2.25 20.41
CA SER A 226 -8.13 1.12 20.40
C SER A 226 -8.35 0.62 18.98
N ASP A 227 -7.82 -0.57 18.68
CA ASP A 227 -7.95 -1.22 17.38
C ASP A 227 -9.37 -1.78 17.20
N THR A 228 -10.09 -1.28 16.20
CA THR A 228 -11.33 -1.92 15.74
C THR A 228 -10.99 -3.09 14.83
N GLU A 229 -11.37 -4.30 15.25
CA GLU A 229 -11.27 -5.48 14.38
C GLU A 229 -12.25 -5.41 13.21
N LEU A 230 -13.20 -4.44 13.21
CA LEU A 230 -14.19 -4.26 12.16
C LEU A 230 -13.59 -3.66 10.89
N ILE A 231 -12.48 -2.93 10.98
CA ILE A 231 -11.85 -2.27 9.84
C ILE A 231 -10.51 -2.93 9.58
N ARG A 232 -10.29 -3.31 8.32
CA ARG A 232 -8.98 -3.79 7.87
C ARG A 232 -8.40 -2.77 6.91
N ASN A 233 -7.41 -2.04 7.40
CA ASN A 233 -6.70 -1.02 6.65
C ASN A 233 -5.59 -1.61 5.78
N PHE A 234 -5.87 -1.69 4.49
CA PHE A 234 -4.91 -2.04 3.46
C PHE A 234 -4.73 -0.90 2.45
N ALA A 235 -4.87 0.35 2.91
CA ALA A 235 -4.70 1.53 2.05
C ALA A 235 -3.40 1.42 1.24
N ASN A 236 -3.51 1.73 -0.05
CA ASN A 236 -2.42 1.60 -1.02
C ASN A 236 -1.75 0.22 -1.10
N THR A 237 -2.35 -0.88 -0.63
CA THR A 237 -1.72 -2.21 -0.67
C THR A 237 -2.41 -3.07 -1.72
N LEU A 238 -1.65 -3.65 -2.65
CA LEU A 238 -2.15 -4.73 -3.50
C LEU A 238 -2.35 -5.98 -2.63
N LEU A 239 -3.58 -6.47 -2.60
CA LEU A 239 -4.03 -7.48 -1.65
C LEU A 239 -4.47 -8.75 -2.39
N ASN A 240 -4.01 -9.90 -1.91
CA ASN A 240 -4.62 -11.18 -2.26
C ASN A 240 -5.95 -11.30 -1.51
N SER A 241 -7.03 -11.57 -2.25
CA SER A 241 -8.39 -11.74 -1.74
C SER A 241 -8.51 -12.80 -0.64
N SER A 242 -7.63 -13.79 -0.58
CA SER A 242 -7.62 -14.75 0.55
C SER A 242 -7.28 -14.12 1.89
N HIS A 243 -6.63 -12.96 1.89
CA HIS A 243 -6.29 -12.20 3.11
C HIS A 243 -7.36 -11.17 3.47
N GLU A 244 -8.44 -11.07 2.71
CA GLU A 244 -9.61 -10.26 3.03
C GLU A 244 -10.51 -11.00 4.03
N ILE A 245 -9.98 -11.33 5.20
CA ILE A 245 -10.70 -12.06 6.25
C ILE A 245 -10.87 -11.24 7.53
N GLY A 246 -11.99 -11.45 8.22
CA GLY A 246 -12.26 -10.94 9.56
C GLY A 246 -12.73 -9.49 9.68
N GLY A 247 -12.52 -8.64 8.66
CA GLY A 247 -12.99 -7.24 8.65
C GLY A 247 -14.37 -7.05 8.05
N TYR A 248 -15.19 -6.16 8.61
CA TYR A 248 -16.48 -5.74 8.04
C TYR A 248 -16.33 -4.65 6.99
N ILE A 249 -15.32 -3.79 7.16
CA ILE A 249 -14.93 -2.76 6.20
C ILE A 249 -13.48 -3.01 5.78
N ARG A 250 -13.23 -2.96 4.48
CA ARG A 250 -11.89 -2.84 3.92
C ARG A 250 -11.62 -1.39 3.60
N HIS A 251 -10.58 -0.82 4.20
CA HIS A 251 -10.05 0.47 3.75
C HIS A 251 -8.97 0.20 2.69
N GLY A 252 -9.23 0.65 1.47
CA GLY A 252 -8.42 0.40 0.28
C GLY A 252 -9.26 0.02 -0.94
N SER A 253 -8.85 0.52 -2.10
CA SER A 253 -9.55 0.35 -3.37
C SER A 253 -9.81 -1.10 -3.73
N ARG A 254 -11.05 -1.43 -4.16
CA ARG A 254 -11.40 -2.75 -4.71
C ARG A 254 -10.55 -3.14 -5.92
N LYS A 255 -10.01 -2.16 -6.65
CA LYS A 255 -9.12 -2.40 -7.80
C LYS A 255 -7.74 -2.96 -7.39
N ASN A 256 -7.47 -2.98 -6.09
CA ASN A 256 -6.25 -3.51 -5.50
C ASN A 256 -6.43 -4.92 -4.92
N VAL A 257 -7.59 -5.57 -5.13
CA VAL A 257 -7.83 -6.94 -4.65
C VAL A 257 -7.76 -7.93 -5.81
N PHE A 258 -6.97 -8.99 -5.61
CA PHE A 258 -6.57 -9.93 -6.64
C PHE A 258 -6.75 -11.38 -6.20
N GLU A 259 -6.82 -12.29 -7.16
CA GLU A 259 -6.69 -13.73 -6.91
C GLU A 259 -5.20 -14.08 -6.78
N SER A 260 -4.90 -15.26 -6.26
CA SER A 260 -3.52 -15.79 -6.24
C SER A 260 -3.33 -16.82 -7.35
N LEU A 261 -2.17 -16.80 -7.98
CA LEU A 261 -1.78 -17.84 -8.91
C LEU A 261 -1.56 -19.16 -8.17
N ALA A 262 -2.17 -20.24 -8.65
CA ALA A 262 -1.92 -21.57 -8.11
C ALA A 262 -0.45 -21.97 -8.30
N GLY A 263 0.14 -22.55 -7.27
CA GLY A 263 1.58 -22.76 -7.22
C GLY A 263 2.14 -23.81 -8.18
N ASP A 264 1.28 -24.69 -8.71
CA ASP A 264 1.63 -25.67 -9.75
C ASP A 264 1.74 -25.04 -11.16
N MET A 265 1.24 -23.81 -11.33
CA MET A 265 1.29 -23.04 -12.57
C MET A 265 2.53 -22.17 -12.73
N VAL A 266 3.39 -22.06 -11.72
CA VAL A 266 4.57 -21.19 -11.73
C VAL A 266 5.84 -21.90 -11.24
N THR A 267 6.95 -21.62 -11.91
CA THR A 267 8.29 -22.00 -11.45
C THR A 267 9.10 -20.76 -11.09
N LEU A 268 9.84 -20.78 -9.98
CA LEU A 268 10.87 -19.78 -9.71
C LEU A 268 12.19 -20.26 -10.32
N GLY A 269 12.68 -19.56 -11.33
CA GLY A 269 14.03 -19.73 -11.87
C GLY A 269 15.04 -18.95 -11.01
N VAL A 270 16.07 -19.61 -10.51
CA VAL A 270 17.09 -19.00 -9.66
C VAL A 270 18.46 -19.11 -10.32
N LEU A 271 19.11 -17.98 -10.55
CA LEU A 271 20.49 -17.90 -11.00
C LEU A 271 21.45 -18.07 -9.81
N GLY A 272 22.19 -19.17 -9.77
CA GLY A 272 23.27 -19.38 -8.82
C GLY A 272 24.54 -18.63 -9.24
N LEU A 273 24.66 -17.38 -8.79
CA LEU A 273 25.79 -16.50 -9.09
C LEU A 273 27.05 -16.82 -8.29
N ASP A 274 26.89 -17.43 -7.12
CA ASP A 274 27.98 -17.85 -6.24
C ASP A 274 27.71 -19.23 -5.59
N GLY A 275 28.57 -19.64 -4.66
CA GLY A 275 28.40 -20.88 -3.89
C GLY A 275 27.49 -20.75 -2.67
N GLU A 276 27.01 -19.55 -2.34
CA GLU A 276 26.27 -19.24 -1.12
C GLU A 276 24.75 -19.36 -1.35
N ASN A 277 24.25 -20.59 -1.31
CA ASN A 277 22.83 -20.86 -1.56
C ASN A 277 21.97 -20.89 -0.28
N ASP A 278 22.59 -20.92 0.90
CA ASP A 278 21.92 -21.19 2.18
C ASP A 278 20.74 -20.24 2.45
N ARG A 279 20.86 -18.97 2.06
CA ARG A 279 19.82 -17.97 2.29
C ARG A 279 18.59 -18.21 1.41
N MET A 280 18.79 -18.37 0.11
CA MET A 280 17.70 -18.73 -0.81
C MET A 280 17.03 -20.04 -0.35
N LEU A 281 17.83 -21.07 -0.02
CA LEU A 281 17.34 -22.36 0.45
C LEU A 281 16.52 -22.26 1.74
N SER A 282 16.97 -21.47 2.72
CA SER A 282 16.26 -21.28 3.99
C SER A 282 14.88 -20.64 3.82
N SER A 283 14.67 -19.87 2.74
CA SER A 283 13.38 -19.25 2.45
C SER A 283 12.40 -20.17 1.72
N MET A 284 12.83 -21.34 1.23
CA MET A 284 11.96 -22.26 0.47
C MET A 284 10.95 -23.02 1.35
N SER A 285 11.18 -23.10 2.66
CA SER A 285 10.25 -23.74 3.61
C SER A 285 9.20 -22.77 4.16
N THR A 286 9.03 -21.59 3.53
CA THR A 286 8.14 -20.52 3.99
C THR A 286 6.86 -20.46 3.14
N ASN A 287 5.90 -19.61 3.52
CA ASN A 287 4.62 -19.48 2.84
C ASN A 287 4.73 -18.65 1.53
N HIS A 288 4.89 -19.35 0.41
CA HIS A 288 5.01 -18.73 -0.92
C HIS A 288 4.38 -19.60 -2.03
N PRO A 289 4.12 -19.03 -3.23
CA PRO A 289 3.39 -19.72 -4.28
C PRO A 289 4.27 -20.65 -5.12
N PHE A 290 5.60 -20.47 -5.12
CA PHE A 290 6.51 -21.25 -5.97
C PHE A 290 6.67 -22.70 -5.49
N LYS A 291 5.87 -23.65 -6.01
CA LYS A 291 6.00 -25.09 -5.66
C LYS A 291 7.02 -25.84 -6.49
N LYS A 292 7.53 -25.18 -7.53
CA LYS A 292 8.67 -25.63 -8.34
C LYS A 292 9.72 -24.53 -8.33
N VAL A 293 10.94 -24.91 -8.01
CA VAL A 293 12.11 -24.03 -8.06
C VAL A 293 13.17 -24.71 -8.91
N LEU A 294 13.66 -24.00 -9.92
CA LEU A 294 14.77 -24.45 -10.77
C LEU A 294 15.96 -23.54 -10.50
N MET A 295 17.01 -24.07 -9.88
CA MET A 295 18.26 -23.36 -9.67
C MET A 295 19.29 -23.78 -10.72
N LEU A 296 19.74 -22.82 -11.53
CA LEU A 296 20.78 -23.01 -12.54
C LEU A 296 22.08 -22.41 -12.02
N THR A 297 23.12 -23.23 -11.89
CA THR A 297 24.42 -22.79 -11.35
C THR A 297 25.56 -22.99 -12.33
N HIS A 298 26.53 -22.07 -12.32
CA HIS A 298 27.75 -22.16 -13.12
C HIS A 298 28.91 -22.85 -12.37
N TYR A 299 28.68 -23.25 -11.12
CA TYR A 299 29.66 -23.98 -10.32
C TYR A 299 29.51 -25.50 -10.49
N PRO A 300 30.56 -26.29 -10.21
CA PRO A 300 30.46 -27.74 -10.24
C PRO A 300 29.41 -28.23 -9.22
N VAL A 301 28.26 -28.67 -9.72
CA VAL A 301 27.19 -29.26 -8.91
C VAL A 301 26.81 -30.63 -9.48
N THR A 302 26.39 -31.54 -8.61
CA THR A 302 25.71 -32.77 -9.03
C THR A 302 24.24 -32.44 -9.15
N MET A 303 23.64 -32.74 -10.31
CA MET A 303 22.20 -32.57 -10.51
C MET A 303 21.44 -33.22 -9.36
N SER A 304 20.56 -32.45 -8.72
CA SER A 304 19.80 -32.91 -7.58
C SER A 304 18.36 -32.44 -7.67
N THR A 305 17.45 -33.25 -7.15
CA THR A 305 16.07 -32.86 -6.91
C THR A 305 15.76 -33.19 -5.46
N GLN A 306 15.21 -32.22 -4.75
CA GLN A 306 14.80 -32.37 -3.36
C GLN A 306 13.40 -31.81 -3.14
N THR A 307 12.71 -32.41 -2.17
CA THR A 307 11.41 -31.95 -1.70
C THR A 307 11.61 -31.25 -0.37
N ILE A 308 11.09 -30.03 -0.25
CA ILE A 308 11.17 -29.19 0.94
C ILE A 308 9.74 -28.98 1.43
N GLU A 309 9.46 -29.36 2.68
CA GLU A 309 8.15 -29.14 3.28
C GLU A 309 7.94 -27.64 3.55
N ALA A 310 6.76 -27.12 3.22
CA ALA A 310 6.38 -25.72 3.44
C ALA A 310 4.90 -25.60 3.84
N PRO A 311 4.49 -24.55 4.58
CA PRO A 311 3.11 -24.39 5.08
C PRO A 311 2.04 -24.45 3.99
N GLY A 312 2.31 -23.91 2.81
CA GLY A 312 1.39 -23.92 1.66
C GLY A 312 1.51 -25.16 0.75
N GLY A 313 2.18 -26.22 1.20
CA GLY A 313 2.47 -27.44 0.43
C GLY A 313 3.91 -27.51 -0.08
N ASP A 314 4.37 -28.74 -0.32
CA ASP A 314 5.75 -29.09 -0.64
C ASP A 314 6.31 -28.33 -1.86
N VAL A 315 7.57 -27.94 -1.74
CA VAL A 315 8.36 -27.29 -2.80
C VAL A 315 9.32 -28.31 -3.38
N THR A 316 9.28 -28.48 -4.70
CA THR A 316 10.28 -29.25 -5.44
C THR A 316 11.38 -28.32 -5.90
N LEU A 317 12.58 -28.48 -5.35
CA LEU A 317 13.79 -27.81 -5.81
C LEU A 317 14.58 -28.75 -6.72
N THR A 318 14.88 -28.29 -7.93
CA THR A 318 15.85 -28.92 -8.83
C THR A 318 17.05 -28.01 -8.98
N ILE A 319 18.25 -28.54 -8.73
CA ILE A 319 19.52 -27.85 -8.95
C ILE A 319 20.21 -28.51 -10.14
N GLU A 320 20.50 -27.73 -11.17
CA GLU A 320 21.18 -28.17 -12.39
C GLU A 320 22.36 -27.28 -12.72
N LYS A 321 23.32 -27.83 -13.46
CA LYS A 321 24.37 -27.03 -14.08
C LYS A 321 23.74 -26.21 -15.21
N ALA A 322 24.10 -24.93 -15.29
CA ALA A 322 23.73 -24.07 -16.39
C ALA A 322 24.45 -24.49 -17.70
N ASP A 323 23.69 -24.52 -18.79
CA ASP A 323 24.15 -24.84 -20.14
C ASP A 323 24.62 -23.59 -20.90
N GLN A 324 24.09 -22.42 -20.55
CA GLN A 324 24.46 -21.12 -21.15
C GLN A 324 25.26 -20.25 -20.17
N GLY A 325 25.66 -19.05 -20.59
CA GLY A 325 26.26 -18.06 -19.70
C GLY A 325 25.22 -17.45 -18.74
N PRO A 326 25.64 -16.88 -17.59
CA PRO A 326 24.72 -16.34 -16.56
C PRO A 326 23.79 -15.25 -17.09
N LEU A 327 24.19 -14.56 -18.16
CA LEU A 327 23.41 -13.51 -18.79
C LEU A 327 22.21 -14.05 -19.57
N MET A 328 22.23 -15.32 -20.00
CA MET A 328 21.12 -15.95 -20.73
C MET A 328 20.13 -16.66 -19.79
N HIS A 329 20.19 -16.38 -18.49
CA HIS A 329 19.43 -17.08 -17.46
C HIS A 329 17.92 -17.16 -17.76
N MET A 330 17.29 -16.05 -18.16
CA MET A 330 15.86 -16.06 -18.50
C MET A 330 15.52 -17.03 -19.62
N CYS A 331 16.35 -17.08 -20.67
CA CYS A 331 16.14 -17.96 -21.82
C CYS A 331 16.37 -19.41 -21.44
N GLU A 332 17.41 -19.68 -20.66
CA GLU A 332 17.71 -21.04 -20.21
C GLU A 332 16.62 -21.57 -19.26
N VAL A 333 16.10 -20.73 -18.37
CA VAL A 333 14.94 -21.09 -17.53
C VAL A 333 13.73 -21.39 -18.40
N ALA A 334 13.40 -20.52 -19.36
CA ALA A 334 12.25 -20.72 -20.25
C ALA A 334 12.32 -22.04 -21.05
N ASP A 335 13.52 -22.48 -21.44
CA ASP A 335 13.74 -23.73 -22.17
C ASP A 335 13.60 -24.98 -21.28
N LYS A 336 13.83 -24.85 -19.96
CA LYS A 336 13.83 -25.99 -19.01
C LYS A 336 12.52 -26.12 -18.22
N VAL A 337 11.77 -25.04 -18.02
CA VAL A 337 10.53 -25.08 -17.22
C VAL A 337 9.34 -25.57 -18.05
N THR A 338 8.44 -26.30 -17.38
CA THR A 338 7.21 -26.84 -18.01
C THR A 338 5.94 -26.13 -17.54
N THR A 339 6.06 -25.24 -16.55
CA THR A 339 4.93 -24.46 -16.07
C THR A 339 4.53 -23.40 -17.09
N PRO A 340 3.25 -23.00 -17.16
CA PRO A 340 2.81 -21.92 -18.05
C PRO A 340 3.51 -20.58 -17.77
N TRP A 341 3.90 -20.37 -16.51
CA TRP A 341 4.56 -19.16 -16.05
C TRP A 341 5.87 -19.46 -15.33
N PHE A 342 6.78 -18.51 -15.33
CA PHE A 342 7.94 -18.51 -14.45
C PHE A 342 8.30 -17.10 -13.99
N ALA A 343 8.90 -17.01 -12.80
CA ALA A 343 9.52 -15.81 -12.26
C ALA A 343 11.03 -16.03 -12.18
N LEU A 344 11.80 -14.96 -12.03
CA LEU A 344 13.25 -15.01 -11.95
C LEU A 344 13.77 -14.40 -10.65
N ALA A 345 14.90 -14.92 -10.18
CA ALA A 345 15.68 -14.39 -9.08
C ALA A 345 17.13 -14.85 -9.22
N SER A 346 18.01 -14.36 -8.34
CA SER A 346 19.34 -14.95 -8.12
C SER A 346 19.45 -15.51 -6.71
N ASN A 347 20.50 -16.28 -6.45
CA ASN A 347 20.81 -16.76 -5.10
C ASN A 347 21.24 -15.65 -4.13
N LEU A 348 21.48 -14.42 -4.61
CA LEU A 348 21.63 -13.20 -3.79
C LEU A 348 20.30 -12.67 -3.26
N HIS A 349 19.19 -13.30 -3.64
CA HIS A 349 17.86 -13.04 -3.11
C HIS A 349 17.39 -14.17 -2.21
N HIS A 350 16.41 -13.88 -1.36
CA HIS A 350 15.59 -14.86 -0.67
C HIS A 350 14.11 -14.57 -0.95
N ILE A 351 13.23 -15.55 -0.73
CA ILE A 351 11.78 -15.39 -0.91
C ILE A 351 11.22 -14.55 0.24
N ASN A 352 10.53 -13.46 -0.08
CA ASN A 352 10.01 -12.46 0.87
C ASN A 352 8.65 -12.89 1.48
N ALA A 353 8.60 -14.09 2.06
CA ALA A 353 7.37 -14.67 2.59
C ALA A 353 6.82 -13.93 3.82
N PRO A 354 5.50 -13.97 4.08
CA PRO A 354 4.45 -14.66 3.29
C PRO A 354 4.14 -13.93 1.99
N VAL A 355 4.24 -14.51 0.80
CA VAL A 355 3.99 -13.78 -0.46
C VAL A 355 3.05 -14.51 -1.41
N SER A 356 2.41 -13.77 -2.32
CA SER A 356 1.51 -14.30 -3.36
C SER A 356 1.86 -13.71 -4.71
N VAL A 357 1.67 -14.49 -5.78
CA VAL A 357 1.70 -13.99 -7.16
C VAL A 357 0.27 -13.58 -7.51
N LEU A 358 0.05 -12.28 -7.64
CA LEU A 358 -1.28 -11.70 -7.80
C LEU A 358 -1.81 -11.86 -9.23
N MET A 359 -3.09 -12.21 -9.36
CA MET A 359 -3.79 -12.46 -10.62
C MET A 359 -5.05 -11.61 -10.72
N SER A 360 -5.34 -11.09 -11.91
CA SER A 360 -6.58 -10.39 -12.25
C SER A 360 -7.13 -10.97 -13.54
N MET A 361 -8.32 -11.56 -13.49
CA MET A 361 -9.01 -12.12 -14.66
C MET A 361 -8.16 -13.15 -15.43
N GLY A 362 -7.38 -13.97 -14.72
CA GLY A 362 -6.52 -15.00 -15.31
C GLY A 362 -5.16 -14.50 -15.82
N GLU A 363 -4.84 -13.21 -15.68
CA GLU A 363 -3.54 -12.63 -16.03
C GLU A 363 -2.78 -12.15 -14.79
N PRO A 364 -1.43 -12.25 -14.77
CA PRO A 364 -0.64 -11.79 -13.64
C PRO A 364 -0.64 -10.27 -13.53
N VAL A 365 -0.62 -9.75 -12.31
CA VAL A 365 -0.32 -8.35 -12.06
C VAL A 365 1.13 -8.08 -12.46
N MET A 366 1.35 -7.06 -13.27
CA MET A 366 2.66 -6.67 -13.77
C MET A 366 3.06 -5.31 -13.19
N PRO A 367 3.93 -5.27 -12.16
CA PRO A 367 4.38 -4.02 -11.58
C PRO A 367 5.25 -3.25 -12.58
N TYR A 368 5.18 -1.92 -12.52
CA TYR A 368 6.08 -1.04 -13.26
C TYR A 368 6.37 0.25 -12.50
N VAL A 369 7.43 0.94 -12.92
CA VAL A 369 7.73 2.33 -12.58
C VAL A 369 7.71 3.15 -13.87
N LEU A 370 7.24 4.40 -13.82
CA LEU A 370 7.34 5.30 -14.96
C LEU A 370 8.81 5.54 -15.34
N ALA A 371 9.15 5.48 -16.63
CA ALA A 371 10.50 5.76 -17.11
C ALA A 371 11.01 7.16 -16.71
N THR A 372 10.09 8.11 -16.52
CA THR A 372 10.36 9.48 -16.07
C THR A 372 10.40 9.64 -14.56
N SER A 373 10.17 8.58 -13.79
CA SER A 373 10.16 8.64 -12.33
C SER A 373 11.58 8.87 -11.80
N PRO A 374 11.78 9.73 -10.79
CA PRO A 374 13.07 9.87 -10.11
C PRO A 374 13.66 8.53 -9.68
N TYR A 375 12.82 7.58 -9.24
CA TYR A 375 13.23 6.23 -8.82
C TYR A 375 13.86 5.40 -9.95
N CYS A 376 13.54 5.70 -11.21
CA CYS A 376 14.21 5.11 -12.36
C CYS A 376 15.36 5.98 -12.87
N THR A 377 15.11 7.29 -13.07
CA THR A 377 16.10 8.18 -13.67
C THR A 377 17.35 8.39 -12.83
N SER A 378 17.28 8.20 -11.51
CA SER A 378 18.45 8.28 -10.63
C SER A 378 19.22 6.97 -10.51
N ARG A 379 18.69 5.88 -11.08
CA ARG A 379 19.27 4.53 -10.98
C ARG A 379 19.91 4.13 -12.32
N PRO A 380 21.25 3.97 -12.38
CA PRO A 380 21.94 3.65 -13.63
C PRO A 380 21.45 2.36 -14.28
N ASP A 381 21.08 1.35 -13.48
CA ASP A 381 20.57 0.07 -13.97
C ASP A 381 19.18 0.18 -14.60
N CYS A 382 18.26 0.93 -13.98
CA CYS A 382 16.93 1.17 -14.55
C CYS A 382 17.02 1.88 -15.90
N LYS A 383 17.81 2.96 -15.97
CA LYS A 383 18.00 3.71 -17.21
C LYS A 383 18.65 2.86 -18.30
N ALA A 384 19.69 2.10 -17.94
CA ALA A 384 20.43 1.31 -18.91
C ALA A 384 19.59 0.15 -19.48
N ALA A 385 18.69 -0.44 -18.68
CA ALA A 385 17.77 -1.49 -19.14
C ALA A 385 16.77 -0.94 -20.17
N LEU A 386 16.20 0.24 -19.91
CA LEU A 386 15.33 0.94 -20.86
C LEU A 386 16.07 1.30 -22.15
N ASP A 387 17.23 1.98 -22.04
CA ASP A 387 18.00 2.42 -23.22
C ASP A 387 18.39 1.21 -24.10
N GLN A 388 18.81 0.09 -23.49
CA GLN A 388 19.10 -1.17 -24.21
C GLN A 388 17.86 -1.69 -24.94
N ALA A 389 16.72 -1.81 -24.27
CA ALA A 389 15.50 -2.34 -24.85
C ALA A 389 14.99 -1.49 -26.03
N GLU A 390 15.03 -0.16 -25.88
CA GLU A 390 14.67 0.79 -26.93
C GLU A 390 15.61 0.70 -28.14
N GLU A 391 16.92 0.55 -27.91
CA GLU A 391 17.93 0.39 -28.97
C GLU A 391 17.75 -0.95 -29.72
N LEU A 392 17.56 -2.05 -29.00
CA LEU A 392 17.43 -3.39 -29.57
C LEU A 392 16.22 -3.52 -30.49
N PHE A 393 15.09 -2.91 -30.12
CA PHE A 393 13.80 -3.14 -30.79
C PHE A 393 13.23 -1.91 -31.49
N GLY A 394 13.86 -0.74 -31.38
CA GLY A 394 13.46 0.48 -32.10
C GLY A 394 12.10 1.03 -31.65
N ILE A 395 11.76 0.86 -30.38
CA ILE A 395 10.52 1.35 -29.76
C ILE A 395 10.86 2.22 -28.55
N SER A 396 9.93 3.06 -28.10
CA SER A 396 10.10 3.80 -26.85
C SER A 396 9.23 3.22 -25.73
N LEU A 397 9.81 3.04 -24.55
CA LEU A 397 9.17 2.53 -23.35
C LEU A 397 8.87 3.69 -22.40
N ASN A 398 7.62 3.78 -21.96
CA ASN A 398 7.20 4.73 -20.93
C ASN A 398 7.30 4.14 -19.51
N TYR A 399 7.63 2.86 -19.40
CA TYR A 399 7.54 2.08 -18.18
C TYR A 399 8.75 1.16 -18.09
N HIS A 400 9.36 1.10 -16.90
CA HIS A 400 10.38 0.14 -16.54
C HIS A 400 9.76 -1.03 -15.77
N HIS A 401 10.16 -2.23 -16.13
CA HIS A 401 9.80 -3.47 -15.47
C HIS A 401 11.04 -4.16 -14.88
N ASP A 402 11.00 -4.47 -13.59
CA ASP A 402 12.08 -5.19 -12.92
C ASP A 402 12.02 -6.68 -13.27
N LEU A 403 13.15 -7.25 -13.70
CA LEU A 403 13.28 -8.66 -14.07
C LEU A 403 12.82 -9.62 -12.96
N ASN A 404 13.06 -9.26 -11.70
CA ASN A 404 12.74 -10.09 -10.54
C ASN A 404 11.28 -9.92 -10.05
N GLU A 405 10.51 -9.00 -10.65
CA GLU A 405 9.12 -8.70 -10.28
C GLU A 405 8.12 -9.01 -11.41
N VAL A 406 8.59 -9.49 -12.56
CA VAL A 406 7.75 -9.86 -13.71
C VAL A 406 7.52 -11.36 -13.76
N LEU A 407 6.26 -11.73 -14.01
CA LEU A 407 5.89 -13.10 -14.33
C LEU A 407 5.89 -13.28 -15.85
N PHE A 408 6.71 -14.21 -16.33
CA PHE A 408 6.88 -14.48 -17.74
C PHE A 408 6.05 -15.66 -18.19
N LYS A 409 5.34 -15.52 -19.30
CA LYS A 409 4.67 -16.65 -19.94
C LYS A 409 5.70 -17.46 -20.72
N THR A 410 5.89 -18.72 -20.33
CA THR A 410 6.97 -19.58 -20.85
C THR A 410 7.01 -19.62 -22.37
N SER A 411 5.86 -19.85 -23.01
CA SER A 411 5.74 -19.90 -24.48
C SER A 411 6.17 -18.63 -25.19
N ASP A 412 5.92 -17.47 -24.56
CA ASP A 412 6.22 -16.17 -25.14
C ASP A 412 7.72 -15.91 -25.02
N VAL A 413 8.34 -16.29 -23.90
CA VAL A 413 9.79 -16.13 -23.71
C VAL A 413 10.60 -17.03 -24.63
N THR A 414 10.20 -18.27 -24.87
CA THR A 414 10.89 -19.13 -25.85
C THR A 414 10.96 -18.46 -27.23
N SER A 415 9.88 -17.80 -27.65
CA SER A 415 9.84 -17.06 -28.92
C SER A 415 10.69 -15.79 -28.85
N PHE A 416 10.61 -15.07 -27.74
CA PHE A 416 11.40 -13.87 -27.48
C PHE A 416 12.89 -14.14 -27.52
N CYS A 417 13.39 -15.22 -26.90
CA CYS A 417 14.80 -15.52 -26.81
C CYS A 417 15.48 -15.69 -28.18
N ALA A 418 14.79 -16.30 -29.15
CA ALA A 418 15.27 -16.36 -30.53
C ALA A 418 15.33 -14.97 -31.20
N ALA A 419 14.31 -14.13 -30.95
CA ALA A 419 14.28 -12.77 -31.46
C ALA A 419 15.35 -11.87 -30.81
N TRP A 420 15.56 -12.01 -29.50
CA TRP A 420 16.57 -11.27 -28.76
C TRP A 420 17.97 -11.62 -29.24
N MET A 421 18.31 -12.89 -29.44
CA MET A 421 19.61 -13.27 -30.00
C MET A 421 19.82 -12.68 -31.40
N THR A 422 18.75 -12.61 -32.21
CA THR A 422 18.81 -11.97 -33.54
C THR A 422 19.03 -10.46 -33.43
N ALA A 423 18.35 -9.79 -32.50
CA ALA A 423 18.47 -8.35 -32.26
C ALA A 423 19.85 -8.00 -31.68
N ALA A 424 20.33 -8.73 -30.68
CA ALA A 424 21.65 -8.57 -30.09
C ALA A 424 22.76 -8.73 -31.14
N GLY A 425 22.64 -9.72 -32.02
CA GLY A 425 23.61 -9.97 -33.08
C GLY A 425 24.97 -10.37 -32.50
N ASN A 426 26.01 -9.60 -32.83
CA ASN A 426 27.36 -9.80 -32.29
C ASN A 426 27.66 -8.95 -31.05
N ARG A 427 26.71 -8.12 -30.60
CA ARG A 427 26.88 -7.30 -29.40
C ARG A 427 26.88 -8.23 -28.19
N THR A 428 27.80 -8.01 -27.25
CA THR A 428 27.84 -8.79 -26.03
C THR A 428 28.05 -7.90 -24.82
N VAL A 429 27.75 -8.47 -23.64
CA VAL A 429 27.98 -7.79 -22.37
C VAL A 429 29.49 -7.69 -22.12
N GLU A 430 30.27 -8.70 -22.48
CA GLU A 430 31.73 -8.68 -22.30
C GLU A 430 32.43 -7.56 -23.09
N THR A 431 31.87 -7.14 -24.23
CA THR A 431 32.38 -6.03 -25.03
C THR A 431 31.79 -4.67 -24.66
N CYS A 432 30.91 -4.62 -23.65
CA CYS A 432 30.13 -3.44 -23.24
C CYS A 432 29.17 -2.93 -24.34
N ASP A 433 28.92 -3.70 -25.40
CA ASP A 433 27.92 -3.36 -26.43
C ASP A 433 26.50 -3.67 -25.96
N LEU A 434 26.37 -4.54 -24.96
CA LEU A 434 25.15 -4.74 -24.18
C LEU A 434 25.46 -4.46 -22.71
N VAL A 435 24.46 -3.99 -21.99
CA VAL A 435 24.54 -3.76 -20.56
C VAL A 435 24.19 -5.03 -19.81
N PHE A 436 23.11 -5.68 -20.24
CA PHE A 436 22.54 -6.87 -19.63
C PHE A 436 22.34 -7.96 -20.69
N GLY A 437 22.14 -9.20 -20.22
CA GLY A 437 21.44 -10.19 -21.03
C GLY A 437 19.96 -9.82 -21.23
N PRO A 438 19.13 -10.74 -21.71
CA PRO A 438 17.69 -10.50 -21.87
C PRO A 438 17.03 -9.98 -20.58
N THR A 439 16.42 -8.79 -20.66
CA THR A 439 15.70 -8.15 -19.53
C THR A 439 14.18 -8.22 -19.67
N ALA A 440 13.45 -7.80 -18.63
CA ALA A 440 12.00 -7.62 -18.70
C ALA A 440 11.61 -6.48 -19.67
N ASP A 441 12.38 -5.39 -19.68
CA ASP A 441 12.19 -4.28 -20.60
C ASP A 441 12.41 -4.73 -22.06
N ASP A 442 13.44 -5.54 -22.33
CA ASP A 442 13.68 -6.12 -23.66
C ASP A 442 12.49 -6.98 -24.12
N PHE A 443 11.94 -7.80 -23.21
CA PHE A 443 10.78 -8.66 -23.49
C PHE A 443 9.53 -7.82 -23.82
N VAL A 444 9.27 -6.77 -23.05
CA VAL A 444 8.15 -5.86 -23.27
C VAL A 444 8.33 -5.07 -24.57
N ALA A 445 9.54 -4.57 -24.82
CA ALA A 445 9.90 -3.86 -26.06
C ALA A 445 9.69 -4.72 -27.29
N TRP A 446 10.16 -5.97 -27.26
CA TRP A 446 9.94 -6.93 -28.33
C TRP A 446 8.45 -7.15 -28.61
N LYS A 447 7.63 -7.33 -27.57
CA LYS A 447 6.18 -7.49 -27.77
C LYS A 447 5.55 -6.29 -28.46
N PHE A 448 5.90 -5.09 -28.04
CA PHE A 448 5.41 -3.86 -28.68
C PHE A 448 5.90 -3.72 -30.12
N ALA A 449 7.17 -4.00 -30.40
CA ALA A 449 7.73 -3.99 -31.75
C ALA A 449 7.01 -4.97 -32.68
N MET A 450 6.54 -6.11 -32.15
CA MET A 450 5.77 -7.11 -32.88
C MET A 450 4.25 -6.82 -32.94
N GLY A 451 3.77 -5.73 -32.35
CA GLY A 451 2.34 -5.41 -32.27
C GLY A 451 1.54 -6.40 -31.40
N MET A 452 2.20 -7.04 -30.43
CA MET A 452 1.61 -8.00 -29.51
C MET A 452 1.16 -7.29 -28.22
N ASN A 453 0.10 -7.80 -27.60
CA ASN A 453 -0.29 -7.36 -26.26
C ASN A 453 0.67 -7.93 -25.21
N ILE A 454 1.00 -7.10 -24.22
CA ILE A 454 1.64 -7.58 -22.99
C ILE A 454 0.65 -8.51 -22.28
N THR A 455 1.15 -9.65 -21.82
CA THR A 455 0.35 -10.58 -21.01
C THR A 455 0.50 -10.14 -19.56
N GLY A 456 -0.55 -9.56 -18.97
CA GLY A 456 -0.51 -9.08 -17.60
C GLY A 456 -1.30 -7.79 -17.39
N VAL A 457 -1.68 -7.55 -16.13
CA VAL A 457 -2.42 -6.36 -15.70
C VAL A 457 -1.45 -5.34 -15.12
N PRO A 458 -1.12 -4.26 -15.85
CA PRO A 458 -0.09 -3.31 -15.41
C PRO A 458 -0.53 -2.55 -14.15
N ARG A 459 0.40 -2.37 -13.21
CA ARG A 459 0.21 -1.58 -11.97
C ARG A 459 1.43 -0.74 -11.66
N ASP A 460 1.20 0.56 -11.48
CA ASP A 460 2.23 1.50 -11.04
C ASP A 460 2.57 1.24 -9.57
N LYS A 461 3.79 0.74 -9.30
CA LYS A 461 4.20 0.40 -7.94
C LYS A 461 4.40 1.62 -7.05
N THR A 462 4.63 2.80 -7.63
CA THR A 462 4.76 4.06 -6.89
C THR A 462 3.41 4.54 -6.36
N ARG A 463 2.31 4.20 -7.06
CA ARG A 463 0.96 4.60 -6.69
C ARG A 463 0.24 3.56 -5.83
N TYR A 464 0.31 2.29 -6.22
CA TYR A 464 -0.50 1.23 -5.60
C TYR A 464 0.28 0.38 -4.60
N GLY A 465 1.55 0.72 -4.35
CA GLY A 465 2.47 -0.15 -3.65
C GLY A 465 2.81 -1.41 -4.44
N TRP A 466 3.86 -2.09 -4.02
CA TRP A 466 4.20 -3.41 -4.50
C TRP A 466 4.97 -4.16 -3.43
N ARG A 467 4.67 -5.45 -3.31
CA ARG A 467 5.46 -6.35 -2.46
C ARG A 467 6.24 -7.30 -3.37
N PRO A 468 7.57 -7.15 -3.45
CA PRO A 468 8.37 -8.03 -4.29
C PRO A 468 8.32 -9.45 -3.74
N TRP A 469 8.36 -10.43 -4.65
CA TRP A 469 8.37 -11.86 -4.31
C TRP A 469 9.67 -12.29 -3.64
N THR A 470 10.75 -11.59 -3.98
CA THR A 470 12.08 -11.83 -3.48
C THR A 470 12.68 -10.55 -2.94
N THR A 471 13.71 -10.67 -2.11
CA THR A 471 14.41 -9.52 -1.54
C THR A 471 15.90 -9.83 -1.51
N LEU A 472 16.72 -8.84 -1.87
CA LEU A 472 18.17 -8.96 -1.83
C LEU A 472 18.63 -9.17 -0.38
N TRP A 473 19.52 -10.15 -0.18
CA TRP A 473 20.28 -10.29 1.06
C TRP A 473 21.77 -10.00 0.87
N ALA A 474 22.22 -9.95 -0.39
CA ALA A 474 23.55 -9.53 -0.78
C ALA A 474 23.45 -8.61 -2.01
N PRO A 475 24.27 -7.53 -2.09
CA PRO A 475 24.31 -6.68 -3.26
C PRO A 475 24.87 -7.43 -4.48
N MET A 476 24.53 -6.98 -5.68
CA MET A 476 25.16 -7.47 -6.90
C MET A 476 26.67 -7.17 -6.86
N PRO A 477 27.54 -8.10 -7.29
CA PRO A 477 28.97 -7.85 -7.36
C PRO A 477 29.31 -6.64 -8.22
N VAL A 478 30.37 -5.91 -7.84
CA VAL A 478 30.87 -4.78 -8.63
C VAL A 478 31.29 -5.28 -10.01
N ASP A 479 30.84 -4.59 -11.03
CA ASP A 479 31.20 -4.85 -12.41
C ASP A 479 32.65 -4.42 -12.67
N GLU A 480 33.54 -5.40 -12.78
CA GLU A 480 34.97 -5.18 -13.01
C GLU A 480 35.31 -4.83 -14.47
N ARG A 481 34.33 -4.82 -15.38
CA ARG A 481 34.56 -4.48 -16.80
C ARG A 481 34.94 -3.01 -16.95
N SER A 482 35.87 -2.73 -17.88
CA SER A 482 36.25 -1.36 -18.25
C SER A 482 35.25 -0.70 -19.23
N CYS A 483 33.96 -0.72 -18.89
CA CYS A 483 32.92 -0.03 -19.66
C CYS A 483 32.93 1.48 -19.35
N SER A 484 32.49 2.32 -20.30
CA SER A 484 32.44 3.78 -20.09
C SER A 484 31.48 4.21 -18.97
N THR A 485 30.54 3.36 -18.59
CA THR A 485 29.62 3.58 -17.47
C THR A 485 29.31 2.23 -16.82
N PRO A 486 29.88 1.91 -15.65
CA PRO A 486 29.54 0.70 -14.92
C PRO A 486 28.11 0.82 -14.39
N VAL A 487 27.32 -0.24 -14.51
CA VAL A 487 25.94 -0.27 -14.02
C VAL A 487 25.85 -0.75 -12.58
N TYR A 488 26.80 -1.59 -12.17
CA TYR A 488 27.01 -1.98 -10.77
C TYR A 488 28.41 -1.55 -10.35
N GLY A 489 28.62 -0.25 -10.15
CA GLY A 489 29.88 0.27 -9.61
C GLY A 489 29.96 0.11 -8.09
N GLU A 490 31.07 0.62 -7.52
CA GLU A 490 31.27 0.64 -6.06
C GLU A 490 30.18 1.47 -5.36
N THR A 491 29.71 2.55 -6.00
CA THR A 491 28.62 3.38 -5.48
C THR A 491 27.32 2.58 -5.37
N GLU A 492 26.89 1.91 -6.44
CA GLU A 492 25.65 1.14 -6.48
C GLU A 492 25.71 -0.07 -5.54
N TYR A 493 26.88 -0.69 -5.40
CA TYR A 493 27.14 -1.74 -4.42
C TYR A 493 26.91 -1.23 -2.99
N MET A 494 27.51 -0.09 -2.63
CA MET A 494 27.39 0.49 -1.29
C MET A 494 25.98 0.99 -0.99
N GLU A 495 25.29 1.57 -1.98
CA GLU A 495 23.88 1.95 -1.86
C GLU A 495 23.01 0.71 -1.61
N SER A 496 23.16 -0.33 -2.42
CA SER A 496 22.41 -1.59 -2.27
C SER A 496 22.65 -2.22 -0.89
N LEU A 497 23.91 -2.24 -0.44
CA LEU A 497 24.28 -2.76 0.89
C LEU A 497 23.59 -1.97 2.02
N ALA A 498 23.46 -0.64 1.88
CA ALA A 498 22.80 0.19 2.88
C ALA A 498 21.28 -0.06 2.99
N PHE A 499 20.65 -0.59 1.93
CA PHE A 499 19.22 -0.92 1.92
C PHE A 499 18.90 -2.35 2.36
N ILE A 500 19.91 -3.23 2.49
CA ILE A 500 19.70 -4.60 2.95
C ILE A 500 19.57 -4.61 4.47
N SER A 501 18.37 -4.97 4.95
CA SER A 501 18.08 -5.08 6.37
C SER A 501 18.39 -6.49 6.88
N ASN A 502 19.19 -6.61 7.95
CA ASN A 502 19.36 -7.89 8.65
C ASN A 502 18.04 -8.47 9.16
N CYS A 503 17.06 -7.63 9.49
CA CYS A 503 15.75 -8.09 9.94
C CYS A 503 14.99 -8.85 8.84
N SER A 504 15.17 -8.47 7.57
CA SER A 504 14.54 -9.16 6.44
C SER A 504 14.97 -10.63 6.33
N LEU A 505 16.09 -11.01 6.96
CA LEU A 505 16.60 -12.38 6.97
C LEU A 505 15.81 -13.33 7.88
N TYR A 506 15.02 -12.81 8.82
CA TYR A 506 14.19 -13.62 9.72
C TYR A 506 12.81 -13.89 9.10
N VAL A 507 12.80 -14.54 7.93
CA VAL A 507 11.59 -14.83 7.16
C VAL A 507 10.70 -15.83 7.91
N GLU A 508 9.46 -15.43 8.20
CA GLU A 508 8.48 -16.26 8.92
C GLU A 508 8.97 -16.83 10.27
N ASN A 509 9.91 -16.15 10.92
CA ASN A 509 10.52 -16.59 12.17
C ASN A 509 10.41 -15.51 13.26
N ALA A 510 9.24 -15.43 13.89
CA ALA A 510 8.95 -14.47 14.97
C ALA A 510 9.96 -14.57 16.12
N SER A 511 10.29 -15.78 16.55
CA SER A 511 11.19 -15.98 17.69
C SER A 511 12.62 -15.51 17.41
N ALA A 512 13.14 -15.72 16.19
CA ALA A 512 14.45 -15.21 15.82
C ALA A 512 14.42 -13.69 15.62
N CYS A 513 13.34 -13.16 15.05
CA CYS A 513 13.14 -11.73 14.88
C CYS A 513 13.15 -10.98 16.22
N ASP A 514 12.32 -11.42 17.17
CA ASP A 514 12.19 -10.78 18.49
C ASP A 514 13.42 -11.01 19.39
N ALA A 515 14.28 -11.98 19.05
CA ALA A 515 15.57 -12.17 19.72
C ALA A 515 16.63 -11.14 19.27
N ASP A 516 16.46 -10.52 18.11
CA ASP A 516 17.33 -9.46 17.62
C ASP A 516 16.84 -8.08 18.12
N ALA A 517 17.68 -7.40 18.90
CA ALA A 517 17.31 -6.14 19.55
C ALA A 517 17.00 -4.99 18.57
N MET A 518 17.40 -5.11 17.30
CA MET A 518 17.14 -4.09 16.27
C MET A 518 15.91 -4.42 15.42
N CYS A 519 15.27 -5.56 15.66
CA CYS A 519 14.16 -6.05 14.87
C CYS A 519 12.89 -6.16 15.72
N HIS A 520 11.74 -6.17 15.05
CA HIS A 520 10.46 -6.44 15.67
C HIS A 520 9.59 -7.27 14.73
N TRP A 521 8.92 -8.26 15.29
CA TRP A 521 7.95 -9.06 14.56
C TRP A 521 6.64 -8.29 14.38
N LYS A 522 6.20 -8.13 13.13
CA LYS A 522 4.87 -7.59 12.80
C LYS A 522 3.98 -8.71 12.26
N PRO A 523 2.92 -9.11 13.00
CA PRO A 523 1.91 -10.01 12.46
C PRO A 523 1.29 -9.41 11.19
N MET A 524 1.23 -10.19 10.13
CA MET A 524 0.71 -9.76 8.84
C MET A 524 0.25 -10.97 8.04
N PHE A 525 -0.97 -10.92 7.54
CA PHE A 525 -1.62 -12.04 6.86
C PHE A 525 -1.63 -13.30 7.75
N GLU A 526 -1.20 -14.45 7.22
CA GLU A 526 -1.23 -15.74 7.92
C GLU A 526 -0.05 -15.92 8.90
N THR A 527 0.99 -15.11 8.77
CA THR A 527 2.22 -15.23 9.55
C THR A 527 2.66 -13.85 10.04
N GLY A 528 3.54 -13.19 9.31
CA GLY A 528 4.08 -11.88 9.62
C GLY A 528 5.42 -11.65 8.94
N ILE A 529 6.01 -10.51 9.26
CA ILE A 529 7.28 -10.07 8.72
C ILE A 529 8.14 -9.48 9.82
N CYS A 530 9.44 -9.70 9.71
CA CYS A 530 10.41 -9.08 10.58
C CYS A 530 10.90 -7.76 9.97
N ALA A 531 10.76 -6.67 10.73
CA ALA A 531 11.14 -5.34 10.28
C ALA A 531 12.10 -4.68 11.28
N MET A 532 12.91 -3.74 10.80
CA MET A 532 13.73 -2.92 11.69
C MET A 532 12.85 -2.11 12.62
N GLN A 533 13.19 -2.10 13.91
CA GLN A 533 12.52 -1.28 14.89
C GLN A 533 12.66 0.21 14.50
N SER A 534 11.57 0.97 14.61
CA SER A 534 11.65 2.42 14.44
C SER A 534 12.61 2.99 15.47
N THR A 535 13.58 3.78 14.98
CA THR A 535 14.50 4.54 15.85
C THR A 535 13.78 5.67 16.57
N GLY A 536 12.49 5.89 16.28
CA GLY A 536 11.63 6.77 17.05
C GLY A 536 12.12 8.21 17.01
N THR A 537 12.29 8.78 15.81
CA THR A 537 12.30 10.24 15.69
C THR A 537 10.90 10.76 16.07
N ASN A 538 10.67 10.87 17.38
CA ASN A 538 9.52 11.55 17.95
C ASN A 538 9.68 13.01 17.55
N MET A 539 9.06 13.37 16.44
CA MET A 539 8.98 14.76 16.05
C MET A 539 8.21 15.46 17.16
N VAL A 540 8.82 16.46 17.80
CA VAL A 540 8.11 17.32 18.73
C VAL A 540 7.09 18.08 17.91
N VAL A 541 5.83 17.71 18.05
CA VAL A 541 4.74 18.48 17.45
C VAL A 541 4.65 19.80 18.20
N ASN A 542 5.11 20.87 17.56
CA ASN A 542 4.94 22.23 18.07
C ASN A 542 3.50 22.66 17.80
N VAL A 543 2.62 22.42 18.77
CA VAL A 543 1.24 22.89 18.76
C VAL A 543 1.03 24.03 19.74
N THR A 544 0.29 25.03 19.29
CA THR A 544 -0.35 26.02 20.15
C THR A 544 -1.61 25.41 20.72
N VAL A 545 -1.63 25.14 22.02
CA VAL A 545 -2.86 24.69 22.69
C VAL A 545 -3.76 25.91 22.92
N PRO A 546 -5.01 25.91 22.44
CA PRO A 546 -5.93 27.01 22.70
C PRO A 546 -6.09 27.23 24.21
N PRO A 547 -6.20 28.48 24.68
CA PRO A 547 -6.56 28.72 26.07
C PRO A 547 -7.89 28.02 26.37
N ALA A 548 -7.96 27.29 27.49
CA ALA A 548 -9.21 26.68 27.94
C ALA A 548 -10.28 27.77 27.95
N ALA A 549 -11.37 27.58 27.21
CA ALA A 549 -12.47 28.51 27.21
C ALA A 549 -12.88 28.72 28.67
N THR A 550 -12.67 29.93 29.20
CA THR A 550 -13.25 30.31 30.47
C THR A 550 -14.74 30.11 30.31
N THR A 551 -15.31 29.21 31.11
CA THR A 551 -16.74 29.01 31.21
C THR A 551 -17.38 30.33 31.59
N GLU A 552 -17.75 31.14 30.60
CA GLU A 552 -18.86 32.07 30.79
C GLU A 552 -20.08 31.19 30.98
N GLU A 553 -20.72 31.32 32.15
CA GLU A 553 -21.95 30.61 32.45
C GLU A 553 -22.93 30.81 31.29
N PRO A 554 -23.52 29.73 30.75
CA PRO A 554 -24.63 29.88 29.83
C PRO A 554 -25.71 30.66 30.59
N THR A 555 -26.11 31.81 30.05
CA THR A 555 -27.27 32.52 30.56
C THR A 555 -28.48 31.60 30.39
N ASP A 556 -29.13 31.31 31.51
CA ASP A 556 -30.34 30.50 31.62
C ASP A 556 -31.42 30.99 30.65
N GLU A 557 -31.49 30.40 29.47
CA GLU A 557 -32.74 30.26 28.75
C GLU A 557 -32.69 29.01 27.86
N LEU A 558 -33.58 28.06 28.19
CA LEU A 558 -33.90 26.80 27.49
C LEU A 558 -33.12 25.54 27.91
N LEU A 559 -33.43 25.03 29.11
CA LEU A 559 -33.41 23.58 29.37
C LEU A 559 -34.67 23.13 30.11
N SER A 560 -35.66 22.68 29.34
CA SER A 560 -36.58 21.63 29.78
C SER A 560 -36.88 20.71 28.62
N ASN A 561 -36.18 19.56 28.55
CA ASN A 561 -36.83 18.26 28.64
C ASN A 561 -35.89 17.10 28.28
N ALA A 562 -36.12 16.02 29.02
CA ALA A 562 -35.98 14.61 28.68
C ALA A 562 -34.56 14.01 28.59
N TYR A 563 -34.19 13.34 29.68
CA TYR A 563 -33.52 12.04 29.61
C TYR A 563 -34.28 11.12 28.64
N GLY A 564 -33.58 10.64 27.62
CA GLY A 564 -34.04 9.60 26.71
C GLY A 564 -32.83 9.01 26.01
N THR A 565 -32.50 7.76 26.32
CA THR A 565 -31.51 6.96 25.62
C THR A 565 -31.96 6.78 24.18
N VAL A 566 -31.27 7.43 23.24
CA VAL A 566 -31.49 7.28 21.80
C VAL A 566 -30.12 7.14 21.13
N SER A 567 -29.71 5.90 20.91
CA SER A 567 -28.56 5.60 20.04
C SER A 567 -29.01 5.74 18.58
N VAL A 568 -28.65 6.83 17.92
CA VAL A 568 -28.80 7.01 16.47
C VAL A 568 -27.44 7.33 15.90
N PHE A 569 -26.92 6.44 15.05
CA PHE A 569 -25.68 6.66 14.32
C PHE A 569 -25.90 7.62 13.17
N GLY A 570 -25.08 8.67 13.08
CA GLY A 570 -24.84 9.38 11.84
C GLY A 570 -23.70 8.71 11.07
N THR A 571 -24.01 7.99 9.98
CA THR A 571 -23.00 7.65 8.98
C THR A 571 -22.82 8.87 8.09
N VAL A 572 -21.65 9.52 8.16
CA VAL A 572 -21.32 10.59 7.22
C VAL A 572 -20.60 9.97 6.03
N LEU A 573 -21.33 9.78 4.94
CA LEU A 573 -20.72 9.45 3.64
C LEU A 573 -20.28 10.77 2.99
N ALA A 574 -18.99 11.07 3.02
CA ALA A 574 -18.45 12.21 2.28
C ALA A 574 -18.24 11.79 0.82
N LEU A 575 -19.00 12.39 -0.11
CA LEU A 575 -18.77 12.26 -1.55
C LEU A 575 -17.91 13.44 -2.02
N CYS A 576 -16.60 13.24 -2.08
CA CYS A 576 -15.69 14.13 -2.79
C CYS A 576 -15.58 13.74 -4.27
N ARG A 577 -15.47 14.75 -5.12
CA ARG A 577 -15.48 14.57 -6.57
C ARG A 577 -14.07 14.19 -7.05
N ALA A 578 -13.73 12.91 -7.05
CA ALA A 578 -12.54 12.44 -7.76
C ALA A 578 -12.77 12.57 -9.28
N ILE A 579 -12.11 13.53 -9.92
CA ILE A 579 -11.95 13.56 -11.37
C ILE A 579 -10.98 12.42 -11.70
N ALA A 580 -11.51 11.33 -12.24
CA ALA A 580 -10.76 10.18 -12.74
C ALA A 580 -9.86 10.53 -13.92
#